data_AF-A0A967FLB3-F1
#
_entry.id   AF-A0A967FLB3-F1
#
_cell.length_a   1.000
_cell.length_b   1.000
_cell.length_c   1.000
_cell.angle_alpha   90.00
_cell.angle_beta   90.00
_cell.angle_gamma   90.00
#
_symmetry.space_group_name_H-M   'P 1'
#
loop_
_entity.id
_entity.type
_entity.pdbx_description
1 polymer ?
#
loop_
_entity_poly.entity_id
_entity_poly.type
_entity_poly.pdbx_seq_one_letter_code
_entity_poly.pdbx_strand_id
1 'polypeptide(L)'
;NIIFSESPVYYDDGETPIGVFFEKTHRKYIQYANIPKPFIKAIIAAEDRNYFSHSGFDMRAMTRAMIANIKARKVVQGGSTITQQTAKNIFKRQKRS
;
A
#
# COMPACT_ATOMS: atom_id res chain seq x y z
N ASN A 1 -11.06 14.13 5.27
CA ASN A 1 -10.86 12.72 4.85
C ASN A 1 -9.36 12.44 4.77
N ILE A 2 -8.80 11.60 5.65
CA ILE A 2 -7.34 11.52 5.92
C ILE A 2 -6.51 10.95 4.74
N ILE A 3 -7.16 10.49 3.67
CA ILE A 3 -6.51 9.65 2.64
C ILE A 3 -6.35 10.36 1.28
N PHE A 4 -7.07 11.46 1.03
CA PHE A 4 -7.09 12.18 -0.25
C PHE A 4 -7.42 13.66 -0.03
N SER A 5 -6.60 14.57 -0.58
CA SER A 5 -6.84 16.01 -0.57
C SER A 5 -6.13 16.65 -1.76
N GLU A 6 -6.80 16.68 -2.89
CA GLU A 6 -6.39 17.45 -4.07
C GLU A 6 -7.44 18.52 -4.37
N SER A 7 -6.97 19.73 -4.68
CA SER A 7 -7.81 20.81 -5.20
C SER A 7 -7.45 21.02 -6.68
N PRO A 8 -8.30 20.60 -7.62
CA PRO A 8 -8.04 20.79 -9.04
C PRO A 8 -8.12 22.27 -9.43
N VAL A 9 -7.25 22.66 -10.37
CA VAL A 9 -7.16 24.00 -10.92
C VAL A 9 -7.45 23.89 -12.41
N TYR A 10 -8.35 24.72 -12.91
CA TYR A 10 -8.78 24.74 -14.32
C TYR A 10 -8.44 26.08 -14.97
N TYR A 11 -8.41 26.11 -16.30
CA TYR A 11 -8.42 27.36 -17.08
C TYR A 11 -9.75 28.11 -16.89
N ASP A 12 -9.87 29.28 -17.50
CA ASP A 12 -11.07 30.12 -17.42
C ASP A 12 -12.33 29.47 -18.03
N ASP A 13 -12.15 28.44 -18.86
CA ASP A 13 -13.21 27.57 -19.38
C ASP A 13 -13.88 26.67 -18.32
N GLY A 14 -13.24 26.48 -17.16
CA GLY A 14 -13.72 25.60 -16.09
C GLY A 14 -13.67 24.10 -16.40
N GLU A 15 -13.13 23.71 -17.57
CA GLU A 15 -13.11 22.32 -18.06
C GLU A 15 -11.67 21.81 -18.23
N THR A 16 -10.77 22.63 -18.76
CA THR A 16 -9.39 22.21 -19.07
C THR A 16 -8.54 22.24 -17.80
N PRO A 17 -8.01 21.09 -17.32
CA PRO A 17 -7.23 21.06 -16.10
C PRO A 17 -5.84 21.64 -16.32
N ILE A 18 -5.44 22.60 -15.48
CA ILE A 18 -4.06 23.10 -15.37
C ILE A 18 -3.23 22.15 -14.50
N GLY A 19 -3.83 21.68 -13.40
CA GLY A 19 -3.14 20.83 -12.43
C GLY A 19 -3.92 20.67 -11.14
N VAL A 20 -3.22 20.28 -10.08
CA VAL A 20 -3.79 20.07 -8.74
C VAL A 20 -2.88 20.65 -7.67
N PHE A 21 -3.47 21.31 -6.68
CA PHE A 21 -2.80 21.61 -5.41
C PHE A 21 -2.99 20.45 -4.44
N PHE A 22 -1.93 20.07 -3.75
CA PHE A 22 -1.94 19.08 -2.68
C PHE A 22 -1.06 19.57 -1.53
N GLU A 23 -1.45 19.27 -0.29
CA GLU A 23 -0.77 19.84 0.89
C GLU A 23 0.61 19.19 1.13
N LYS A 24 0.61 17.87 1.37
CA LYS A 24 1.84 17.12 1.72
C LYS A 24 2.10 15.92 0.84
N THR A 25 1.06 15.37 0.23
CA THR A 25 1.19 14.14 -0.55
C THR A 25 0.21 14.19 -1.70
N HIS A 26 0.74 14.10 -2.91
CA HIS A 26 -0.05 13.94 -4.11
C HIS A 26 -0.56 12.50 -4.16
N ARG A 27 -1.88 12.32 -4.02
CA ARG A 27 -2.53 11.02 -3.95
C ARG A 27 -3.86 11.18 -4.64
N LYS A 28 -4.16 10.30 -5.60
CA LYS A 28 -5.46 10.18 -6.24
C LYS A 28 -6.17 8.92 -5.81
N TYR A 29 -7.40 9.06 -5.31
CA TYR A 29 -8.24 7.89 -5.05
C TYR A 29 -8.70 7.27 -6.36
N ILE A 30 -8.53 5.97 -6.49
CA ILE A 30 -9.03 5.18 -7.63
C ILE A 30 -9.85 4.02 -7.09
N GLN A 31 -10.96 3.73 -7.75
CA GLN A 31 -11.76 2.55 -7.42
C GLN A 31 -11.02 1.28 -7.80
N TYR A 32 -11.18 0.22 -7.02
CA TYR A 32 -10.51 -1.07 -7.24
C TYR A 32 -10.75 -1.63 -8.65
N ALA A 33 -11.98 -1.49 -9.17
CA ALA A 33 -12.36 -1.94 -10.50
C ALA A 33 -11.57 -1.25 -11.64
N ASN A 34 -11.03 -0.06 -11.39
CA ASN A 34 -10.27 0.72 -12.36
C ASN A 34 -8.77 0.40 -12.32
N ILE A 35 -8.31 -0.45 -11.40
CA ILE A 35 -6.91 -0.85 -11.31
C ILE A 35 -6.63 -1.94 -12.36
N PRO A 36 -5.60 -1.78 -13.21
CA PRO A 36 -5.24 -2.82 -14.17
C PRO A 36 -5.00 -4.17 -13.50
N LYS A 37 -5.69 -5.23 -13.95
CA LYS A 37 -5.55 -6.58 -13.40
C LYS A 37 -4.09 -7.08 -13.31
N PRO A 38 -3.21 -6.82 -14.30
CA PRO A 38 -1.80 -7.20 -14.19
C PRO A 38 -1.08 -6.52 -13.03
N PHE A 39 -1.42 -5.26 -12.73
CA PHE A 39 -0.85 -4.53 -11.60
C PHE A 39 -1.24 -5.15 -10.26
N ILE A 40 -2.53 -5.46 -10.08
CA ILE A 40 -3.03 -6.16 -8.88
C ILE A 40 -2.28 -7.49 -8.69
N LYS A 41 -2.18 -8.28 -9.77
CA LYS A 41 -1.48 -9.58 -9.74
C LYS A 41 -0.01 -9.44 -9.39
N ALA A 42 0.68 -8.45 -9.97
CA ALA A 42 2.10 -8.20 -9.71
C ALA A 42 2.35 -7.85 -8.24
N ILE A 43 1.55 -6.93 -7.68
CA ILE A 43 1.67 -6.53 -6.27
C ILE A 43 1.39 -7.71 -5.35
N ILE A 44 0.31 -8.45 -5.56
CA ILE A 44 -0.01 -9.64 -4.76
C ILE A 44 1.11 -10.68 -4.87
N ALA A 45 1.61 -10.97 -6.08
CA ALA A 45 2.66 -11.96 -6.26
C ALA A 45 4.00 -11.59 -5.57
N ALA A 46 4.33 -10.30 -5.52
CA ALA A 46 5.57 -9.78 -4.94
C ALA A 46 5.49 -9.60 -3.42
N GLU A 47 4.41 -9.00 -2.93
CA GLU A 47 4.28 -8.56 -1.54
C GLU A 47 3.55 -9.58 -0.66
N ASP A 48 2.51 -10.23 -1.19
CA ASP A 48 1.58 -11.01 -0.39
C ASP A 48 0.84 -12.07 -1.22
N ARG A 49 1.56 -13.12 -1.62
CA ARG A 49 1.09 -14.12 -2.60
C ARG A 49 -0.25 -14.77 -2.21
N ASN A 50 -0.53 -14.85 -0.93
CA ASN A 50 -1.70 -15.52 -0.37
C ASN A 50 -2.78 -14.53 0.09
N TYR A 51 -2.71 -13.26 -0.35
CA TYR A 51 -3.55 -12.15 0.09
C TYR A 51 -5.03 -12.51 0.25
N PHE A 52 -5.63 -13.11 -0.78
CA PHE A 52 -7.06 -13.45 -0.80
C PHE A 52 -7.44 -14.70 0.03
N SER A 53 -6.47 -15.44 0.55
CA SER A 53 -6.71 -16.67 1.31
C SER A 53 -6.59 -16.50 2.83
N HIS A 54 -6.08 -15.36 3.29
CA HIS A 54 -5.87 -15.10 4.71
C HIS A 54 -6.64 -13.86 5.21
N SER A 55 -6.92 -13.83 6.50
CA SER A 55 -7.65 -12.73 7.15
C SER A 55 -6.73 -11.64 7.70
N GLY A 56 -5.66 -11.30 6.96
CA GLY A 56 -4.74 -10.20 7.28
C GLY A 56 -3.38 -10.61 7.84
N PHE A 57 -3.19 -11.87 8.20
CA PHE A 57 -1.89 -12.43 8.60
C PHE A 57 -1.66 -13.75 7.87
N ASP A 58 -0.54 -13.89 7.16
CA ASP A 58 -0.09 -15.17 6.62
C ASP A 58 0.93 -15.81 7.57
N MET A 59 0.44 -16.61 8.52
CA MET A 59 1.30 -17.30 9.49
C MET A 59 2.33 -18.20 8.81
N ARG A 60 1.98 -18.85 7.69
CA ARG A 60 2.91 -19.73 6.97
C ARG A 60 4.03 -18.92 6.32
N ALA A 61 3.70 -17.82 5.64
CA ALA A 61 4.71 -16.94 5.05
C ALA A 61 5.60 -16.28 6.12
N MET A 62 5.00 -15.82 7.23
CA MET A 62 5.73 -15.24 8.36
C MET A 62 6.74 -16.24 8.96
N THR A 63 6.30 -17.45 9.28
CA THR A 63 7.18 -18.48 9.85
C THR A 63 8.30 -18.87 8.88
N ARG A 64 8.00 -19.03 7.58
CA ARG A 64 9.04 -19.32 6.57
C ARG A 64 10.06 -18.19 6.48
N ALA A 65 9.61 -16.94 6.42
CA ALA A 65 10.48 -15.77 6.35
C ALA A 65 11.36 -15.66 7.60
N MET A 66 10.79 -15.90 8.79
CA MET A 66 11.53 -15.94 10.05
C MET A 66 12.63 -17.00 10.03
N ILE A 67 12.33 -18.24 9.63
CA ILE A 67 13.32 -19.32 9.53
C ILE A 67 14.42 -18.96 8.53
N ALA A 68 14.08 -18.43 7.36
CA ALA A 68 15.04 -18.03 6.34
C ALA A 68 15.98 -16.92 6.85
N ASN A 69 15.43 -15.90 7.53
CA ASN A 69 16.20 -14.79 8.06
C ASN A 69 17.12 -15.21 9.22
N ILE A 70 16.67 -16.13 10.08
CA ILE A 70 17.52 -16.70 11.15
C ILE A 70 18.69 -17.49 10.53
N LYS A 71 18.41 -18.36 9.56
CA LYS A 71 19.44 -19.14 8.87
C LYS A 71 20.47 -18.24 8.15
N ALA A 72 20.00 -17.16 7.53
CA ALA A 72 20.86 -16.20 6.84
C ALA A 72 21.54 -15.19 7.78
N ARG A 73 21.16 -15.16 9.07
CA ARG A 73 21.58 -14.13 10.06
C ARG A 73 21.36 -12.69 9.60
N LYS A 74 20.47 -12.48 8.63
CA LYS A 74 20.09 -11.18 8.08
C LYS A 74 18.71 -11.29 7.45
N VAL A 75 18.06 -10.15 7.21
CA VAL A 75 16.79 -10.13 6.49
C VAL A 75 17.06 -10.45 5.01
N VAL A 76 16.56 -11.60 4.56
CA VAL A 76 16.60 -12.07 3.17
C VAL A 76 15.21 -12.31 2.59
N GLN A 77 14.20 -12.44 3.46
CA GLN A 77 12.82 -12.69 3.07
C GLN A 77 11.84 -11.86 3.90
N GLY A 78 10.88 -11.24 3.22
CA GLY A 78 9.72 -10.59 3.83
C GLY A 78 8.62 -11.59 4.16
N GLY A 79 7.87 -11.31 5.23
CA GLY A 79 6.69 -12.10 5.63
C GLY A 79 5.48 -11.24 6.00
N SER A 80 5.56 -9.92 5.81
CA SER A 80 4.47 -9.02 6.15
C SER A 80 3.37 -9.06 5.09
N THR A 81 2.11 -8.88 5.50
CA THR A 81 0.96 -8.85 4.57
C THR A 81 0.65 -7.44 4.10
N ILE A 82 -0.07 -7.31 2.98
CA ILE A 82 -0.59 -6.00 2.52
C ILE A 82 -1.45 -5.37 3.62
N THR A 83 -2.28 -6.15 4.33
CA THR A 83 -3.12 -5.66 5.43
C THR A 83 -2.28 -5.04 6.56
N GLN A 84 -1.19 -5.68 6.98
CA GLN A 84 -0.29 -5.13 7.99
C GLN A 84 0.39 -3.85 7.51
N GLN A 85 0.84 -3.82 6.25
CA GLN A 85 1.44 -2.63 5.65
C GLN A 85 0.46 -1.47 5.59
N THR A 86 -0.79 -1.73 5.17
CA THR A 86 -1.89 -0.75 5.16
C THR A 86 -2.17 -0.23 6.56
N ALA A 87 -2.32 -1.11 7.56
CA ALA A 87 -2.54 -0.70 8.94
C ALA A 87 -1.39 0.18 9.47
N LYS A 88 -0.13 -0.19 9.20
CA LYS A 88 1.05 0.60 9.56
C LYS A 88 1.04 1.99 8.92
N ASN A 89 0.61 2.09 7.66
CA ASN A 89 0.58 3.35 6.92
C ASN A 89 -0.57 4.27 7.32
N ILE A 90 -1.72 3.71 7.69
CA ILE A 90 -2.91 4.47 8.11
C ILE A 90 -2.78 4.90 9.57
N PHE A 91 -2.47 3.98 10.48
CA PHE A 91 -2.44 4.23 11.92
C PHE A 91 -1.09 4.75 12.40
N LYS A 92 -0.50 5.74 11.71
CA LYS A 92 0.82 6.35 12.00
C LYS A 92 1.20 6.17 13.48
N ARG A 93 2.21 5.35 13.78
CA ARG A 93 2.68 5.16 15.16
C ARG A 93 2.97 6.54 15.75
N GLN A 94 2.20 6.96 16.76
CA GLN A 94 2.70 7.99 17.66
C GLN A 94 4.07 7.50 18.15
N LYS A 95 5.10 8.34 18.05
CA LYS A 95 6.38 8.04 18.69
C LYS A 95 6.05 7.73 20.15
N ARG A 96 6.29 6.50 20.59
CA ARG A 96 6.42 6.26 22.03
C ARG A 96 7.66 7.05 22.45
N SER A 97 7.46 7.97 23.40
CA SER A 97 8.55 8.64 24.11
C SER A 97 9.44 7.61 24.81
#